data_AF-A0A6P5TZA7-F1
#
_entry.id   AF-A0A6P5TZA7-F1
#
_cell.length_a   1.000
_cell.length_b   1.000
_cell.length_c   1.000
_cell.angle_alpha   90.00
_cell.angle_beta   90.00
_cell.angle_gamma   90.00
#
_symmetry.space_group_name_H-M   'P 1'
#
loop_
_entity.id
_entity.type
_entity.pdbx_description
1 polymer ?
#
loop_
_entity_poly.entity_id
_entity_poly.type
_entity_poly.pdbx_seq_one_letter_code
_entity_poly.pdbx_strand_id
1 'polypeptide(L)'
;MEIGDTKENIVIVGGGICGLATALALHRKEELRCLKRTDLVDILANSLPRNTLHLGCEVLSIKLDPITSSPVLQLQGGRLLNAKVVIGCDGVNSAISNMMGVRAEKIFTISVIRGFTSYPNGHELGSQFRLTKKDDTQVGQLPMTENLVYWFITRKYTCQESMASKSQKLIRNLAVDSVEGFPTSIIEMAKNCELDSLHLTEYLR
;
A
#
# COMPACT_ATOMS: atom_id res chain seq x y z
N MET A 1 37.10 -30.22 24.06
CA MET A 1 35.82 -29.49 24.00
C MET A 1 35.45 -29.46 22.53
N GLU A 2 34.65 -30.43 22.08
CA GLU A 2 34.25 -30.52 20.68
C GLU A 2 33.27 -29.38 20.37
N ILE A 3 33.65 -28.53 19.43
CA ILE A 3 32.77 -27.52 18.86
C ILE A 3 31.90 -28.29 17.86
N GLY A 4 30.71 -28.70 18.31
CA GLY A 4 29.74 -29.35 17.44
C GLY A 4 29.30 -28.37 16.36
N ASP A 5 29.52 -28.73 15.10
CA ASP A 5 29.11 -27.94 13.93
C ASP A 5 27.58 -28.00 13.82
N THR A 6 26.89 -26.95 14.28
CA THR A 6 25.44 -26.82 14.15
C THR A 6 25.11 -26.52 12.69
N LYS A 7 24.57 -27.52 11.98
CA LYS A 7 24.03 -27.35 10.64
C LYS A 7 22.68 -26.63 10.70
N GLU A 8 22.69 -25.33 10.44
CA GLU A 8 21.48 -24.55 10.28
C GLU A 8 21.04 -24.52 8.81
N ASN A 9 19.76 -24.81 8.53
CA ASN A 9 19.23 -24.85 7.17
C ASN A 9 19.10 -23.45 6.54
N ILE A 10 18.80 -22.43 7.35
CA ILE A 10 18.69 -21.03 6.93
C ILE A 10 19.15 -20.14 8.09
N VAL A 11 20.08 -19.23 7.82
CA VAL A 11 20.59 -18.25 8.80
C VAL A 11 20.22 -16.84 8.31
N ILE A 12 19.52 -16.07 9.14
CA ILE A 12 19.21 -14.66 8.86
C ILE A 12 20.19 -13.77 9.62
N VAL A 13 20.85 -12.88 8.89
CA VAL A 13 21.81 -11.93 9.46
C VAL A 13 21.20 -10.52 9.49
N GLY A 14 21.07 -9.97 10.70
CA GLY A 14 20.59 -8.60 10.96
C GLY A 14 19.22 -8.55 11.66
N GLY A 15 19.15 -7.95 12.85
CA GLY A 15 17.94 -7.86 13.69
C GLY A 15 17.04 -6.64 13.43
N GLY A 16 17.09 -6.07 12.22
CA GLY A 16 16.20 -4.96 11.83
C GLY A 16 14.80 -5.44 11.46
N ILE A 17 13.89 -4.52 11.13
CA ILE A 17 12.48 -4.85 10.84
C ILE A 17 12.33 -5.92 9.74
N CYS A 18 13.16 -5.86 8.70
CA CYS A 18 13.20 -6.85 7.63
C CYS A 18 13.68 -8.22 8.14
N GLY A 19 14.81 -8.26 8.86
CA GLY A 19 15.38 -9.52 9.34
C GLY A 19 14.54 -10.19 10.43
N LEU A 20 13.91 -9.42 11.32
CA LEU A 20 12.94 -9.94 12.30
C LEU A 20 11.64 -10.41 11.62
N ALA A 21 11.13 -9.69 10.62
CA ALA A 21 9.96 -10.12 9.86
C ALA A 21 10.24 -11.39 9.05
N THR A 22 11.40 -11.50 8.40
CA THR A 22 11.83 -12.73 7.71
C THR A 22 12.02 -13.88 8.69
N ALA A 23 12.61 -13.63 9.87
CA ALA A 23 12.77 -14.65 10.89
C ALA A 23 11.42 -15.14 11.41
N LEU A 24 10.48 -14.21 11.68
CA LEU A 24 9.14 -14.55 12.12
C LEU A 24 8.35 -15.32 11.05
N ALA A 25 8.42 -14.89 9.79
CA ALA A 25 7.75 -15.54 8.66
C ALA A 25 8.32 -16.93 8.34
N LEU A 26 9.63 -17.15 8.54
CA LEU A 26 10.24 -18.48 8.39
C LEU A 26 10.00 -19.39 9.60
N HIS A 27 9.82 -18.82 10.79
CA HIS A 27 9.66 -19.58 12.02
C HIS A 27 8.21 -19.95 12.34
N ARG A 28 7.25 -19.12 11.91
CA ARG A 28 5.82 -19.39 12.10
C ARG A 28 5.15 -19.69 10.78
N LYS A 29 4.37 -20.79 10.74
CA LYS A 29 3.30 -20.99 9.76
C LYS A 29 2.18 -19.96 10.00
N GLU A 30 2.47 -18.68 9.82
CA GLU A 30 1.45 -17.64 9.95
C GLU A 30 0.56 -17.61 8.70
N GLU A 31 -0.74 -17.49 8.96
CA GLU A 31 -1.75 -17.31 7.92
C GLU A 31 -1.76 -15.85 7.51
N LEU A 32 -1.41 -15.57 6.25
CA LEU A 32 -1.49 -14.23 5.71
C LEU A 32 -2.93 -14.00 5.23
N ARG A 33 -3.64 -13.07 5.90
CA ARG A 33 -5.00 -12.68 5.53
C ARG A 33 -5.01 -11.28 4.92
N CYS A 34 -5.64 -11.16 3.76
CA CYS A 34 -5.87 -9.87 3.13
C CYS A 34 -7.16 -9.24 3.65
N LEU A 35 -7.11 -7.95 4.00
CA LEU A 35 -8.27 -7.17 4.43
C LEU A 35 -8.44 -5.94 3.53
N LYS A 36 -9.69 -5.54 3.30
CA LYS A 36 -9.96 -4.26 2.65
C LYS A 36 -9.56 -3.13 3.58
N ARG A 37 -8.82 -2.16 3.04
CA ARG A 37 -8.40 -0.98 3.80
C ARG A 37 -9.59 -0.21 4.37
N THR A 38 -10.68 -0.10 3.61
CA THR A 38 -11.91 0.59 4.02
C THR A 38 -12.46 -0.04 5.29
N ASP A 39 -12.65 -1.36 5.30
CA ASP A 39 -13.25 -2.08 6.42
C ASP A 39 -12.39 -1.93 7.67
N LEU A 40 -11.06 -2.05 7.54
CA LEU A 40 -10.14 -1.85 8.65
C LEU A 40 -10.20 -0.41 9.19
N VAL A 41 -10.21 0.59 8.31
CA VAL A 41 -10.28 2.00 8.71
C VAL A 41 -11.61 2.31 9.41
N ASP A 42 -12.72 1.79 8.89
CA ASP A 42 -14.04 2.01 9.48
C ASP A 42 -14.15 1.36 10.86
N ILE A 43 -13.65 0.14 11.03
CA ILE A 43 -13.60 -0.54 12.33
C ILE A 43 -12.77 0.28 13.33
N LEU A 44 -11.59 0.74 12.92
CA LEU A 44 -10.72 1.54 13.79
C LEU A 44 -11.38 2.88 14.14
N ALA A 45 -11.98 3.58 13.18
CA ALA A 45 -12.65 4.85 13.41
C ALA A 45 -13.85 4.70 14.38
N ASN A 46 -14.65 3.65 14.19
CA ASN A 46 -15.83 3.37 15.02
C ASN A 46 -15.46 2.93 16.44
N SER A 47 -14.24 2.43 16.65
CA SER A 47 -13.75 2.05 17.98
C SER A 47 -13.31 3.24 18.85
N LEU A 48 -13.17 4.44 18.26
CA LEU A 48 -12.75 5.64 18.99
C LEU A 48 -13.90 6.25 19.81
N PRO A 49 -13.59 6.92 20.93
CA PRO A 49 -14.59 7.71 21.65
C PRO A 49 -15.27 8.73 20.74
N ARG A 50 -16.56 9.01 21.00
CA ARG A 50 -17.33 10.02 20.28
C ARG A 50 -16.58 11.35 20.25
N ASN A 51 -16.70 12.07 19.12
CA ASN A 51 -16.05 13.36 18.88
C ASN A 51 -14.50 13.34 18.86
N THR A 52 -13.87 12.18 18.67
CA THR A 52 -12.41 12.09 18.49
C THR A 52 -11.99 12.40 17.05
N LEU A 53 -12.78 11.94 16.06
CA LEU A 53 -12.49 12.13 14.64
C LEU A 53 -13.25 13.35 14.09
N HIS A 54 -12.51 14.27 13.47
CA HIS A 54 -13.08 15.43 12.78
C HIS A 54 -12.71 15.38 11.30
N LEU A 55 -13.68 15.01 10.47
CA LEU A 55 -13.52 14.95 9.01
C LEU A 55 -13.69 16.34 8.37
N GLY A 56 -13.25 16.48 7.12
CA GLY A 56 -13.32 17.75 6.39
C GLY A 56 -12.45 18.87 6.98
N CYS A 57 -11.44 18.51 7.79
CA CYS A 57 -10.53 19.44 8.43
C CYS A 57 -9.17 19.42 7.72
N GLU A 58 -9.04 20.21 6.65
CA GLU A 58 -7.75 20.39 5.96
C GLU A 58 -6.87 21.38 6.74
N VAL A 59 -5.63 20.99 7.06
CA VAL A 59 -4.64 21.83 7.75
C VAL A 59 -3.80 22.56 6.71
N LEU A 60 -3.84 23.90 6.71
CA LEU A 60 -3.14 24.75 5.75
C LEU A 60 -1.77 25.22 6.25
N SER A 61 -1.65 25.47 7.56
CA SER A 61 -0.36 25.85 8.17
C SER A 61 -0.31 25.50 9.66
N ILE A 62 0.90 25.33 10.16
CA ILE A 62 1.18 25.17 11.60
C ILE A 62 2.20 26.25 11.97
N LYS A 63 1.87 27.06 12.98
CA LYS A 63 2.77 28.08 13.53
C LYS A 63 2.90 27.88 15.03
N LEU A 64 4.03 28.27 15.59
CA LEU A 64 4.17 28.31 17.04
C LEU A 64 3.62 29.64 17.55
N ASP A 65 2.80 29.57 18.59
CA ASP A 65 2.39 30.75 19.33
C ASP A 65 3.65 31.42 19.95
N PRO A 66 3.84 32.74 19.79
CA PRO A 66 5.10 33.40 20.15
C PRO A 66 5.33 33.47 21.68
N ILE A 67 4.28 33.31 22.48
CA ILE A 67 4.36 33.42 23.95
C ILE A 67 4.52 32.03 24.55
N THR A 68 3.67 31.10 24.15
CA THR A 68 3.57 29.76 24.72
C THR A 68 4.39 28.72 23.99
N SER A 69 4.92 29.05 22.80
CA SER A 69 5.56 28.10 21.87
C SER A 69 4.70 26.89 21.53
N SER A 70 3.38 26.98 21.73
CA SER A 70 2.44 25.89 21.42
C SER A 70 2.04 25.92 19.94
N PRO A 71 1.91 24.77 19.28
CA PRO A 71 1.41 24.71 17.90
C PRO A 71 -0.01 25.24 17.74
N VAL A 72 -0.19 26.09 16.73
CA VAL A 72 -1.46 26.63 16.27
C VAL A 72 -1.67 26.21 14.82
N LEU A 73 -2.67 25.38 14.57
CA LEU A 73 -3.04 24.91 13.25
C LEU A 73 -4.08 25.86 12.64
N GLN A 74 -3.82 26.29 11.42
CA GLN A 74 -4.80 26.99 10.61
C GLN A 74 -5.49 26.00 9.68
N LEU A 75 -6.81 25.87 9.80
CA LEU A 75 -7.61 25.00 8.97
C LEU A 75 -8.20 25.75 7.77
N GLN A 76 -8.60 24.99 6.75
CA GLN A 76 -9.43 25.50 5.67
C GLN A 76 -10.72 26.13 6.24
N GLY A 77 -11.09 27.29 5.70
CA GLY A 77 -12.17 28.13 6.25
C GLY A 77 -11.74 29.06 7.38
N GLY A 78 -10.44 29.14 7.72
CA GLY A 78 -9.88 30.14 8.63
C GLY A 78 -9.97 29.80 10.12
N ARG A 79 -10.54 28.64 10.48
CA ARG A 79 -10.60 28.18 11.87
C ARG A 79 -9.18 27.90 12.40
N LEU A 80 -8.90 28.36 13.62
CA LEU A 80 -7.65 28.09 14.32
C LEU A 80 -7.84 27.01 15.38
N LEU A 81 -6.87 26.11 15.51
CA LEU A 81 -6.86 25.04 16.52
C LEU A 81 -5.53 25.07 17.28
N ASN A 82 -5.61 25.24 18.60
CA ASN A 82 -4.45 25.23 19.48
C ASN A 82 -4.20 23.81 19.98
N ALA A 83 -2.95 23.36 19.95
CA ALA A 83 -2.53 22.07 20.46
C ALA A 83 -1.27 22.22 21.31
N LYS A 84 -1.04 21.27 22.24
CA LYS A 84 0.23 21.18 22.96
C LYS A 84 1.32 20.49 22.13
N VAL A 85 0.92 19.46 21.39
CA VAL A 85 1.77 18.67 20.50
C VAL A 85 0.97 18.34 19.26
N VAL A 86 1.62 18.35 18.10
CA VAL A 86 1.06 17.88 16.82
C VAL A 86 1.87 16.69 16.34
N ILE A 87 1.19 15.62 15.95
CA ILE A 87 1.80 14.42 15.38
C ILE A 87 1.30 14.33 13.93
N GLY A 88 2.22 14.40 12.96
CA GLY A 88 1.89 14.28 11.55
C GLY A 88 1.74 12.83 11.12
N CYS A 89 0.53 12.44 10.72
CA CYS A 89 0.21 11.12 10.15
C CYS A 89 -0.53 11.28 8.81
N ASP A 90 -0.16 12.30 8.04
CA ASP A 90 -0.82 12.78 6.82
C ASP A 90 -0.30 12.14 5.51
N GLY A 91 0.46 11.05 5.64
CA GLY A 91 0.83 10.18 4.53
C GLY A 91 1.98 10.69 3.67
N VAL A 92 2.16 10.08 2.49
CA VAL A 92 3.28 10.37 1.57
C VAL A 92 3.29 11.82 1.08
N ASN A 93 2.13 12.50 1.02
CA ASN A 93 1.99 13.88 0.58
C ASN A 93 1.94 14.85 1.77
N SER A 94 2.75 14.60 2.79
CA SER A 94 2.62 15.25 4.10
C SER A 94 2.84 16.76 3.99
N ALA A 95 1.79 17.53 4.29
CA ALA A 95 1.85 18.98 4.43
C ALA A 95 2.75 19.35 5.62
N ILE A 96 2.71 18.56 6.69
CA ILE A 96 3.54 18.77 7.88
C ILE A 96 5.03 18.57 7.56
N SER A 97 5.37 17.51 6.82
CA SER A 97 6.75 17.24 6.36
C SER A 97 7.29 18.40 5.54
N ASN A 98 6.48 18.90 4.60
CA ASN A 98 6.84 20.05 3.77
C ASN A 98 7.06 21.32 4.60
N MET A 99 6.20 21.60 5.58
CA MET A 99 6.36 22.74 6.49
C MET A 99 7.62 22.65 7.34
N MET A 100 8.04 21.43 7.72
CA MET A 100 9.24 21.19 8.51
C MET A 100 10.52 21.15 7.67
N GLY A 101 10.43 21.37 6.35
CA GLY A 101 11.58 21.37 5.44
C GLY A 101 12.25 20.00 5.30
N VAL A 102 11.54 18.91 5.60
CA VAL A 102 12.06 17.56 5.41
C VAL A 102 12.18 17.29 3.90
N ARG A 103 13.37 16.84 3.49
CA ARG A 103 13.80 16.74 2.08
C ARG A 103 12.80 15.96 1.22
N ALA A 104 12.60 16.45 -0.01
CA ALA A 104 11.67 15.92 -1.00
C ALA A 104 11.86 14.41 -1.28
N GLU A 105 10.73 13.79 -1.65
CA GLU A 105 10.61 12.37 -2.00
C GLU A 105 11.60 11.96 -3.10
N LYS A 106 12.06 10.71 -3.05
CA LYS A 106 12.85 10.12 -4.13
C LYS A 106 11.91 9.74 -5.27
N ILE A 107 12.27 10.10 -6.49
CA ILE A 107 11.61 9.61 -7.70
C ILE A 107 11.76 8.09 -7.77
N PHE A 108 10.64 7.39 -7.87
CA PHE A 108 10.63 5.97 -8.21
C PHE A 108 10.02 5.82 -9.59
N THR A 109 10.76 5.20 -10.52
CA THR A 109 10.27 4.90 -11.87
C THR A 109 9.38 3.65 -11.88
N ILE A 110 8.56 3.48 -10.85
CA ILE A 110 7.68 2.33 -10.66
C ILE A 110 6.24 2.79 -10.77
N SER A 111 5.45 2.05 -11.54
CA SER A 111 4.00 2.14 -11.51
C SER A 111 3.40 0.82 -11.03
N VAL A 112 2.28 0.94 -10.32
CA VAL A 112 1.57 -0.21 -9.75
C VAL A 112 0.11 -0.13 -10.14
N ILE A 113 -0.36 -1.17 -10.84
CA ILE A 113 -1.79 -1.40 -11.08
C ILE A 113 -2.28 -2.35 -10.00
N ARG A 114 -3.45 -2.07 -9.43
CA ARG A 114 -4.06 -2.89 -8.36
C ARG A 114 -5.52 -3.08 -8.66
N GLY A 115 -6.07 -4.22 -8.27
CA GLY A 115 -7.49 -4.50 -8.43
C GLY A 115 -7.94 -5.77 -7.74
N PHE A 116 -9.23 -6.06 -7.88
CA PHE A 116 -9.86 -7.30 -7.46
C PHE A 116 -10.35 -8.09 -8.67
N THR A 117 -10.34 -9.41 -8.54
CA THR A 117 -11.02 -10.31 -9.47
C THR A 117 -11.88 -11.28 -8.68
N SER A 118 -13.16 -11.34 -9.04
CA SER A 118 -14.13 -12.27 -8.48
C SER A 118 -14.14 -13.58 -9.28
N TYR A 119 -14.16 -14.70 -8.56
CA TYR A 119 -14.18 -16.06 -9.09
C TYR A 119 -15.46 -16.75 -8.60
N PRO A 120 -16.56 -16.75 -9.37
CA PRO A 120 -17.86 -17.27 -8.91
C PRO A 120 -17.82 -18.74 -8.46
N ASN A 121 -16.95 -19.55 -9.08
CA ASN A 121 -16.77 -20.97 -8.76
C ASN A 121 -15.59 -21.24 -7.80
N GLY A 122 -15.04 -20.18 -7.21
CA GLY A 122 -13.83 -20.23 -6.39
C GLY A 122 -12.54 -20.18 -7.20
N HIS A 123 -11.41 -19.97 -6.52
CA HIS A 123 -10.09 -19.93 -7.12
C HIS A 123 -9.16 -21.03 -6.59
N GLU A 124 -8.16 -21.42 -7.39
CA GLU A 124 -7.19 -22.48 -7.02
C GLU A 124 -5.95 -21.94 -6.26
N LEU A 125 -6.01 -20.70 -5.77
CA LEU A 125 -4.88 -20.07 -5.08
C LEU A 125 -4.69 -20.56 -3.63
N GLY A 126 -5.72 -21.15 -3.01
CA GLY A 126 -5.74 -21.45 -1.58
C GLY A 126 -5.62 -20.17 -0.74
N SER A 127 -4.88 -20.21 0.36
CA SER A 127 -4.58 -19.05 1.22
C SER A 127 -3.20 -18.44 0.96
N GLN A 128 -2.51 -18.85 -0.12
CA GLN A 128 -1.12 -18.48 -0.35
C GLN A 128 -0.99 -17.17 -1.14
N PHE A 129 -0.11 -16.30 -0.66
CA PHE A 129 0.41 -15.21 -1.48
C PHE A 129 1.30 -15.77 -2.59
N ARG A 130 1.04 -15.40 -3.85
CA ARG A 130 1.86 -15.78 -5.00
C ARG A 130 2.47 -14.53 -5.64
N LEU A 131 3.78 -14.54 -5.85
CA LEU A 131 4.49 -13.51 -6.59
C LEU A 131 5.14 -14.14 -7.82
N THR A 132 4.71 -13.72 -9.00
CA THR A 132 5.30 -14.14 -10.28
C THR A 132 6.07 -12.97 -10.88
N LYS A 133 7.32 -13.18 -11.27
CA LYS A 133 8.15 -12.16 -11.91
C LYS A 133 8.52 -12.60 -13.32
N LYS A 134 8.43 -11.66 -14.26
CA LYS A 134 8.96 -11.79 -15.62
C LYS A 134 9.54 -10.43 -16.02
N ASP A 135 10.82 -10.43 -16.39
CA ASP A 135 11.56 -9.21 -16.72
C ASP A 135 11.45 -8.14 -15.62
N ASP A 136 10.97 -6.95 -15.97
CA ASP A 136 10.73 -5.82 -15.08
C ASP A 136 9.30 -5.79 -14.49
N THR A 137 8.48 -6.79 -14.79
CA THR A 137 7.09 -6.89 -14.31
C THR A 137 6.97 -7.94 -13.21
N GLN A 138 6.27 -7.57 -12.13
CA GLN A 138 5.93 -8.47 -11.04
C GLN A 138 4.42 -8.48 -10.82
N VAL A 139 3.84 -9.66 -10.66
CA VAL A 139 2.42 -9.85 -10.37
C VAL A 139 2.30 -10.53 -9.02
N GLY A 140 1.70 -9.83 -8.06
CA GLY A 140 1.31 -10.39 -6.78
C GLY A 140 -0.17 -10.75 -6.78
N GLN A 141 -0.51 -11.94 -6.32
CA GLN A 141 -1.87 -12.42 -6.15
C GLN A 141 -2.08 -12.81 -4.69
N LEU A 142 -3.15 -12.29 -4.10
CA LEU A 142 -3.45 -12.43 -2.69
C LEU A 142 -4.94 -12.78 -2.48
N PRO A 143 -5.24 -14.05 -2.17
CA PRO A 143 -6.57 -14.49 -1.79
C PRO A 143 -7.12 -13.68 -0.60
N MET A 144 -8.35 -13.17 -0.74
CA MET A 144 -9.09 -12.52 0.35
C MET A 144 -10.16 -13.45 0.92
N THR A 145 -10.85 -14.15 0.03
CA THR A 145 -11.88 -15.15 0.31
C THR A 145 -11.76 -16.26 -0.73
N GLU A 146 -12.50 -17.35 -0.60
CA GLU A 146 -12.53 -18.43 -1.61
C GLU A 146 -12.86 -17.94 -3.04
N ASN A 147 -13.52 -16.78 -3.16
CA ASN A 147 -14.05 -16.24 -4.41
C ASN A 147 -13.45 -14.89 -4.81
N LEU A 148 -12.56 -14.29 -4.01
CA LEU A 148 -12.05 -12.94 -4.26
C LEU A 148 -10.55 -12.87 -4.10
N VAL A 149 -9.87 -12.39 -5.15
CA VAL A 149 -8.42 -12.22 -5.16
C VAL A 149 -8.09 -10.75 -5.30
N TYR A 150 -7.32 -10.22 -4.36
CA TYR A 150 -6.58 -8.96 -4.54
C TYR A 150 -5.33 -9.23 -5.36
N TRP A 151 -5.02 -8.37 -6.31
CA TRP A 151 -3.79 -8.48 -7.07
C TRP A 151 -3.16 -7.13 -7.35
N PHE A 152 -1.85 -7.16 -7.61
CA PHE A 152 -1.10 -6.01 -8.07
C PHE A 152 -0.12 -6.39 -9.16
N ILE A 153 0.11 -5.46 -10.08
CA ILE A 153 1.12 -5.53 -11.13
C ILE A 153 2.07 -4.37 -10.91
N THR A 154 3.31 -4.66 -10.53
CA THR A 154 4.38 -3.69 -10.40
C THR A 154 5.22 -3.73 -11.67
N ARG A 155 5.45 -2.56 -12.29
CA ARG A 155 6.22 -2.43 -13.54
C ARG A 155 7.03 -1.14 -13.53
N LYS A 156 7.98 -1.02 -14.46
CA LYS A 156 8.63 0.27 -14.73
C LYS A 156 7.62 1.22 -15.36
N TYR A 157 7.61 2.46 -14.88
CA TYR A 157 6.80 3.53 -15.44
C TYR A 157 7.21 3.81 -16.90
N THR A 158 6.22 3.94 -17.78
CA THR A 158 6.42 4.42 -19.16
C THR A 158 5.62 5.70 -19.42
N CYS A 159 6.14 6.59 -20.26
CA CYS A 159 5.54 7.91 -20.54
C CYS A 159 4.11 7.85 -21.12
N GLN A 160 3.69 6.68 -21.64
CA GLN A 160 2.35 6.43 -22.18
C GLN A 160 1.26 6.30 -21.09
N GLU A 161 1.64 6.21 -19.80
CA GLU A 161 0.73 5.94 -18.67
C GLU A 161 -0.11 7.16 -18.24
N SER A 162 0.32 8.39 -18.55
CA SER A 162 -0.41 9.61 -18.15
C SER A 162 -1.83 9.73 -18.75
N MET A 163 -2.11 8.98 -19.82
CA MET A 163 -3.45 8.86 -20.40
C MET A 163 -4.25 7.69 -19.81
N ALA A 164 -3.59 6.62 -19.35
CA ALA A 164 -4.24 5.44 -18.81
C ALA A 164 -4.85 5.69 -17.42
N SER A 165 -4.24 6.56 -16.61
CA SER A 165 -4.73 6.98 -15.29
C SER A 165 -6.14 7.61 -15.32
N LYS A 166 -6.65 7.99 -16.50
CA LYS A 166 -7.92 8.73 -16.66
C LYS A 166 -9.18 7.84 -16.76
N SER A 167 -9.05 6.52 -16.97
CA SER A 167 -10.21 5.63 -17.08
C SER A 167 -9.89 4.20 -16.67
N GLN A 168 -10.78 3.59 -15.87
CA GLN A 168 -10.65 2.19 -15.47
C GLN A 168 -10.56 1.21 -16.66
N LYS A 169 -11.21 1.51 -17.79
CA LYS A 169 -11.08 0.69 -19.01
C LYS A 169 -9.65 0.72 -19.57
N LEU A 170 -9.01 1.89 -19.53
CA LEU A 170 -7.63 2.04 -19.96
C LEU A 170 -6.66 1.37 -18.97
N ILE A 171 -6.92 1.49 -17.66
CA ILE A 171 -6.15 0.78 -16.63
C ILE A 171 -6.24 -0.74 -16.82
N ARG A 172 -7.43 -1.28 -17.15
CA ARG A 172 -7.60 -2.71 -17.44
C ARG A 172 -6.81 -3.13 -18.67
N ASN A 173 -6.91 -2.39 -19.78
CA ASN A 173 -6.15 -2.72 -20.99
C ASN A 173 -4.65 -2.72 -20.69
N LEU A 174 -4.18 -1.70 -19.97
CA LEU A 174 -2.79 -1.62 -19.52
C LEU A 174 -2.40 -2.82 -18.64
N ALA A 175 -3.29 -3.27 -17.74
CA ALA A 175 -3.06 -4.44 -16.90
C ALA A 175 -2.90 -5.72 -17.74
N VAL A 176 -3.78 -5.92 -18.72
CA VAL A 176 -3.73 -7.08 -19.63
C VAL A 176 -2.45 -7.07 -20.47
N ASP A 177 -2.08 -5.92 -21.03
CA ASP A 177 -0.85 -5.76 -21.80
C ASP A 177 0.39 -6.01 -20.93
N SER A 178 0.36 -5.58 -19.66
CA SER A 178 1.48 -5.76 -18.72
C SER A 178 1.79 -7.23 -18.41
N VAL A 179 0.79 -8.10 -18.50
CA VAL A 179 0.92 -9.52 -18.17
C VAL A 179 1.00 -10.41 -19.41
N GLU A 180 1.33 -9.82 -20.57
CA GLU A 180 1.52 -10.60 -21.79
C GLU A 180 2.63 -11.66 -21.63
N GLY A 181 2.28 -12.90 -21.93
CA GLY A 181 3.15 -14.06 -21.77
C GLY A 181 3.47 -14.43 -20.32
N PHE A 182 2.67 -13.99 -19.35
CA PHE A 182 2.52 -14.69 -18.06
C PHE A 182 1.60 -15.92 -18.21
N PRO A 183 1.49 -16.80 -17.21
CA PRO A 183 0.52 -17.89 -17.22
C PRO A 183 -0.91 -17.42 -17.55
N THR A 184 -1.67 -18.24 -18.27
CA THR A 184 -3.05 -17.92 -18.73
C THR A 184 -3.94 -17.46 -17.58
N SER A 185 -3.81 -18.05 -16.40
CA SER A 185 -4.59 -17.68 -15.21
C SER A 185 -4.36 -16.22 -14.76
N ILE A 186 -3.15 -15.67 -14.93
CA ILE A 186 -2.83 -14.28 -14.61
C ILE A 186 -3.40 -13.34 -15.68
N ILE A 187 -3.35 -13.74 -16.95
CA ILE A 187 -3.95 -12.99 -18.05
C ILE A 187 -5.47 -12.90 -17.87
N GLU A 188 -6.13 -14.02 -17.55
CA GLU A 188 -7.57 -14.07 -17.28
C GLU A 188 -7.94 -13.25 -16.03
N MET A 189 -7.12 -13.30 -14.97
CA MET A 189 -7.31 -12.47 -13.79
C MET A 189 -7.37 -10.98 -14.15
N ALA A 190 -6.42 -10.49 -14.97
CA ALA A 190 -6.40 -9.10 -15.41
C ALA A 190 -7.57 -8.75 -16.34
N LYS A 191 -8.01 -9.68 -17.20
CA LYS A 191 -9.16 -9.47 -18.10
C LYS A 191 -10.50 -9.40 -17.37
N ASN A 192 -10.68 -10.27 -16.37
CA ASN A 192 -11.93 -10.47 -15.64
C ASN A 192 -12.03 -9.63 -14.36
N CYS A 193 -11.11 -8.69 -14.15
CA CYS A 193 -11.10 -7.84 -12.96
C CYS A 193 -12.33 -6.93 -12.86
N GLU A 194 -12.67 -6.58 -11.62
CA GLU A 194 -13.72 -5.62 -11.32
C GLU A 194 -13.25 -4.21 -11.69
N LEU A 195 -13.85 -3.61 -12.72
CA LEU A 195 -13.42 -2.31 -13.24
C LEU A 195 -13.37 -1.24 -12.14
N ASP A 196 -14.40 -1.19 -11.29
CA ASP A 196 -14.52 -0.20 -10.22
C ASP A 196 -13.44 -0.33 -9.14
N SER A 197 -12.76 -1.47 -9.07
CA SER A 197 -11.66 -1.71 -8.14
C SER A 197 -10.29 -1.27 -8.63
N LEU A 198 -10.16 -0.95 -9.93
CA LEU A 198 -8.87 -0.70 -10.56
C LEU A 198 -8.29 0.64 -10.15
N HIS A 199 -7.05 0.60 -9.68
CA HIS A 199 -6.27 1.78 -9.33
C HIS A 199 -4.88 1.67 -9.96
N LEU A 200 -4.46 2.73 -10.66
CA LEU A 200 -3.09 2.93 -11.11
C LEU A 200 -2.44 3.95 -10.18
N THR A 201 -1.30 3.60 -9.59
CA THR A 201 -0.47 4.51 -8.81
C THR A 201 0.87 4.70 -9.50
N GLU A 202 1.21 5.95 -9.76
CA GLU A 202 2.48 6.37 -10.35
C GLU A 202 3.29 7.07 -9.27
N TYR A 203 4.54 6.65 -9.06
CA TYR A 203 5.45 7.30 -8.12
C TYR A 203 6.35 8.32 -8.83
N LEU A 204 5.76 9.11 -9.73
CA LEU A 204 6.41 10.23 -10.39
C LEU A 204 6.29 11.49 -9.53
N ARG A 205 7.43 11.98 -9.01
CA ARG A 205 7.51 13.32 -8.42
C ARG A 205 8.81 14.02 -8.71
#